data_AF-A0A3P5Y7H4-F1
#
_entry.id   AF-A0A3P5Y7H4-F1
#
_cell.length_a   1.000
_cell.length_b   1.000
_cell.length_c   1.000
_cell.angle_alpha   90.00
_cell.angle_beta   90.00
_cell.angle_gamma   90.00
#
_symmetry.space_group_name_H-M   'P 1'
#
loop_
_entity.id
_entity.type
_entity.pdbx_description
1 polymer ?
#
loop_
_entity_poly.entity_id
_entity_poly.type
_entity_poly.pdbx_seq_one_letter_code
_entity_poly.pdbx_strand_id
1 'polypeptide(L)'
;MATASNSQQSTSLALHCSNNGDNVSSPIELKFPTFPTVMDINQIREILPHRFPFLLVDRVIEYTPGVSAVAIKNVTINDNFFPGHFPDRPIMPGVLMIEAMAQAGGIAMLQPEVGGGSQDNNFFFAGIDKVRFRKPVIAGDTLVMRMTLVKFQKRFGLAKMEGKAYVGGSLVCEGEFMMVSAASS
;
A
#
# COMPACT_ATOMS: atom_id res chain seq x y z
N MET A 1 39.12 71.66 -25.43
CA MET A 1 39.48 70.30 -24.96
C MET A 1 38.27 69.78 -24.17
N ALA A 2 37.65 68.69 -24.68
CA ALA A 2 36.66 67.77 -24.07
C ALA A 2 35.54 68.34 -23.15
N THR A 3 34.27 68.43 -23.56
CA THR A 3 33.20 67.38 -23.63
C THR A 3 32.92 66.63 -22.32
N ALA A 4 31.69 66.75 -21.78
CA ALA A 4 30.78 65.61 -21.55
C ALA A 4 29.45 66.08 -20.92
N SER A 5 28.38 66.06 -21.73
CA SER A 5 26.99 66.07 -21.28
C SER A 5 26.60 64.66 -20.83
N ASN A 6 26.15 64.50 -19.59
CA ASN A 6 25.74 63.21 -19.06
C ASN A 6 24.24 62.99 -19.29
N SER A 7 23.89 62.29 -20.37
CA SER A 7 22.53 61.81 -20.65
C SER A 7 22.31 60.49 -19.92
N GLN A 8 21.41 60.47 -18.93
CA GLN A 8 20.92 59.23 -18.33
C GLN A 8 20.08 58.46 -19.36
N GLN A 9 20.66 57.42 -19.96
CA GLN A 9 19.90 56.42 -20.71
C GLN A 9 19.46 55.33 -19.75
N SER A 10 18.14 55.22 -19.59
CA SER A 10 17.45 54.13 -18.93
C SER A 10 17.70 52.84 -19.70
N THR A 11 18.50 51.93 -19.16
CA THR A 11 18.65 50.58 -19.70
C THR A 11 17.56 49.71 -19.07
N SER A 12 16.43 49.54 -19.76
CA SER A 12 15.50 48.46 -19.44
C SER A 12 16.20 47.14 -19.76
N LEU A 13 16.37 46.29 -18.74
CA LEU A 13 16.73 44.89 -18.96
C LEU A 13 15.51 44.21 -19.57
N ALA A 14 15.39 44.28 -20.90
CA ALA A 14 14.48 43.44 -21.64
C ALA A 14 15.05 42.01 -21.62
N LEU A 15 14.57 41.19 -20.69
CA LEU A 15 14.72 39.74 -20.71
C LEU A 15 14.12 39.22 -22.02
N HIS A 16 15.00 38.94 -22.99
CA HIS A 16 14.68 38.12 -24.15
C HIS A 16 14.44 36.69 -23.67
N CYS A 17 13.20 36.36 -23.34
CA CYS A 17 12.76 34.97 -23.29
C CYS A 17 12.61 34.50 -24.74
N SER A 18 13.66 33.88 -25.27
CA SER A 18 13.56 33.09 -26.49
C SER A 18 12.49 32.03 -26.27
N ASN A 19 11.40 32.11 -27.04
CA ASN A 19 10.42 31.04 -27.19
C ASN A 19 11.11 29.83 -27.84
N ASN A 20 11.84 29.05 -27.04
CA ASN A 20 11.96 27.64 -27.32
C ASN A 20 10.65 27.00 -26.89
N GLY A 21 10.06 26.19 -27.76
CA GLY A 21 8.89 25.39 -27.46
C GLY A 21 9.23 24.37 -26.39
N ASP A 22 9.21 24.83 -25.14
CA ASP A 22 9.43 24.00 -23.98
C ASP A 22 8.19 23.15 -23.81
N ASN A 23 8.34 21.87 -24.13
CA ASN A 23 7.45 20.81 -23.69
C ASN A 23 7.49 20.82 -22.16
N VAL A 24 6.68 21.68 -21.52
CA VAL A 24 6.65 21.84 -20.07
C VAL A 24 6.14 20.52 -19.49
N SER A 25 7.08 19.62 -19.18
CA SER A 25 6.74 18.36 -18.53
C SER A 25 6.10 18.71 -17.20
N SER A 26 4.90 18.18 -16.92
CA SER A 26 4.21 18.41 -15.65
C SER A 26 5.18 18.22 -14.47
N PRO A 27 5.13 19.08 -13.42
CA PRO A 27 5.90 18.87 -12.20
C PRO A 27 5.76 17.44 -11.65
N ILE A 28 6.81 16.91 -11.02
CA ILE A 28 6.91 15.49 -10.63
C ILE A 28 5.75 15.05 -9.72
N GLU A 29 5.29 15.94 -8.85
CA GLU A 29 4.18 15.77 -7.92
C GLU A 29 2.81 15.65 -8.62
N LEU A 30 2.71 16.10 -9.87
CA LEU A 30 1.50 15.99 -10.70
C LEU A 30 1.57 14.83 -11.71
N LYS A 31 2.69 14.12 -11.80
CA LYS A 31 2.86 13.02 -12.78
C LYS A 31 2.17 11.72 -12.36
N PHE A 32 1.98 11.51 -11.06
CA PHE A 32 1.47 10.25 -10.52
C PHE A 32 0.11 10.49 -9.87
N PRO A 33 -1.00 10.03 -10.47
CA PRO A 33 -2.30 10.10 -9.81
C PRO A 33 -2.24 9.29 -8.52
N THR A 34 -2.96 9.75 -7.51
CA THR A 34 -3.15 8.97 -6.29
C THR A 34 -3.89 7.67 -6.59
N PHE A 35 -3.58 6.61 -5.85
CA PHE A 35 -4.40 5.40 -5.92
C PHE A 35 -5.87 5.71 -5.60
N PRO A 36 -6.83 5.08 -6.29
CA PRO A 36 -8.24 5.22 -5.96
C PRO A 36 -8.51 4.70 -4.54
N THR A 37 -9.57 5.19 -3.90
CA THR A 37 -10.03 4.67 -2.60
C THR A 37 -11.35 3.95 -2.80
N VAL A 38 -11.33 2.63 -2.62
CA VAL A 38 -12.53 1.77 -2.60
C VAL A 38 -13.01 1.58 -1.16
N MET A 39 -12.08 1.39 -0.21
CA MET A 39 -12.37 1.42 1.23
C MET A 39 -11.32 2.24 1.96
N ASP A 40 -11.77 3.13 2.84
CA ASP A 40 -10.91 3.87 3.75
C ASP A 40 -10.65 3.10 5.07
N ILE A 41 -9.83 3.68 5.94
CA ILE A 41 -9.44 3.06 7.21
C ILE A 41 -10.63 2.83 8.16
N ASN A 42 -11.67 3.66 8.12
CA ASN A 42 -12.83 3.49 8.99
C ASN A 42 -13.63 2.27 8.56
N GLN A 43 -13.87 2.13 7.25
CA GLN A 43 -14.51 0.95 6.67
C GLN A 43 -13.70 -0.32 6.90
N ILE A 44 -12.36 -0.26 6.76
CA ILE A 44 -11.48 -1.40 7.05
C ILE A 44 -11.63 -1.85 8.52
N ARG A 45 -11.73 -0.91 9.47
CA ARG A 45 -11.86 -1.20 10.91
C ARG A 45 -13.21 -1.81 11.30
N GLU A 46 -14.24 -1.61 10.49
CA GLU A 46 -15.54 -2.28 10.65
C GLU A 46 -15.48 -3.76 10.23
N ILE A 47 -14.59 -4.09 9.29
CA ILE A 47 -14.43 -5.46 8.75
C ILE A 47 -13.39 -6.25 9.55
N LEU A 48 -12.24 -5.64 9.82
CA LEU A 48 -11.12 -6.31 10.49
C LEU A 48 -11.15 -6.06 12.01
N PRO A 49 -10.92 -7.09 12.83
CA PRO A 49 -10.82 -6.93 14.29
C PRO A 49 -9.49 -6.27 14.72
N HIS A 50 -8.47 -6.29 13.85
CA HIS A 50 -7.13 -5.78 14.14
C HIS A 50 -7.14 -4.30 14.52
N ARG A 51 -6.33 -3.92 15.51
CA ARG A 51 -6.13 -2.55 15.97
C ARG A 51 -4.64 -2.28 16.13
N PHE A 52 -4.26 -1.02 16.38
CA PHE A 52 -2.88 -0.68 16.70
C PHE A 52 -2.35 -1.58 17.84
N PRO A 53 -1.11 -2.12 17.71
CA PRO A 53 -0.12 -1.86 16.66
C PRO A 53 -0.12 -2.90 15.52
N PHE A 54 -1.21 -3.63 15.30
CA PHE A 54 -1.25 -4.79 14.41
C PHE A 54 -2.30 -4.71 13.29
N LEU A 55 -2.95 -3.56 13.09
CA LEU A 55 -3.69 -3.27 11.86
C LEU A 55 -2.71 -2.70 10.82
N LEU A 56 -2.46 -3.46 9.75
CA LEU A 56 -1.41 -3.17 8.77
C LEU A 56 -1.97 -2.90 7.37
N VAL A 57 -3.26 -2.57 7.26
CA VAL A 57 -3.91 -2.18 6.02
C VAL A 57 -4.50 -0.78 6.18
N ASP A 58 -4.03 0.16 5.37
CA ASP A 58 -4.41 1.57 5.47
C ASP A 58 -5.53 1.95 4.50
N ARG A 59 -5.60 1.28 3.34
CA ARG A 59 -6.57 1.56 2.26
C ARG A 59 -6.78 0.34 1.38
N VAL A 60 -8.00 0.16 0.87
CA VAL A 60 -8.30 -0.77 -0.24
C VAL A 60 -8.52 0.01 -1.52
N ILE A 61 -7.89 -0.43 -2.61
CA ILE A 61 -7.87 0.26 -3.90
C ILE A 61 -8.56 -0.51 -5.03
N GLU A 62 -8.76 -1.81 -4.85
CA GLU A 62 -9.55 -2.68 -5.72
C GLU A 62 -10.07 -3.83 -4.87
N TYR A 63 -11.32 -4.26 -5.08
CA TYR A 63 -11.93 -5.28 -4.26
C TYR A 63 -13.06 -5.99 -5.00
N THR A 64 -13.16 -7.30 -4.79
CA THR A 64 -14.26 -8.14 -5.26
C THR A 64 -14.58 -9.17 -4.16
N PRO A 65 -15.77 -9.12 -3.55
CA PRO A 65 -16.15 -9.99 -2.44
C PRO A 65 -15.92 -11.47 -2.76
N GLY A 66 -15.21 -12.17 -1.90
CA GLY A 66 -14.95 -13.60 -2.02
C GLY A 66 -14.03 -13.98 -3.18
N VAL A 67 -13.40 -13.01 -3.85
CA VAL A 67 -12.51 -13.25 -5.00
C VAL A 67 -11.15 -12.62 -4.78
N SER A 68 -11.07 -11.32 -4.52
CA SER A 68 -9.78 -10.65 -4.37
C SER A 68 -9.87 -9.30 -3.67
N ALA A 69 -8.76 -8.85 -3.11
CA ALA A 69 -8.58 -7.48 -2.63
C ALA A 69 -7.17 -6.98 -2.99
N VAL A 70 -7.07 -5.70 -3.34
CA VAL A 70 -5.81 -4.97 -3.45
C VAL A 70 -5.81 -3.87 -2.42
N ALA A 71 -4.81 -3.89 -1.55
CA ALA A 71 -4.71 -3.02 -0.41
C ALA A 71 -3.34 -2.35 -0.32
N ILE A 72 -3.27 -1.26 0.45
CA ILE A 72 -2.08 -0.46 0.67
C ILE A 72 -1.69 -0.53 2.15
N LYS A 73 -0.40 -0.73 2.40
CA LYS A 73 0.28 -0.35 3.63
C LYS A 73 1.33 0.71 3.30
N ASN A 74 1.16 1.90 3.85
CA ASN A 74 2.20 2.91 3.87
C ASN A 74 3.19 2.57 4.98
N VAL A 75 4.45 2.46 4.61
CA VAL A 75 5.54 2.13 5.52
C VAL A 75 6.20 3.42 5.94
N THR A 76 6.18 3.72 7.23
CA THR A 76 6.68 5.01 7.76
C THR A 76 7.69 4.76 8.86
N ILE A 77 8.71 5.61 8.98
CA ILE A 77 9.70 5.51 10.07
C ILE A 77 9.07 5.53 11.46
N ASN A 78 7.83 6.03 11.56
CA ASN A 78 7.05 6.05 12.80
C ASN A 78 6.30 4.73 13.08
N ASP A 79 6.42 3.69 12.25
CA ASP A 79 5.89 2.36 12.54
C ASP A 79 6.64 1.74 13.74
N ASN A 80 5.90 1.13 14.65
CA ASN A 80 6.39 0.69 15.97
C ASN A 80 7.49 -0.39 15.92
N PHE A 81 7.69 -1.05 14.77
CA PHE A 81 8.69 -2.09 14.60
C PHE A 81 10.07 -1.56 14.17
N PHE A 82 10.17 -0.34 13.64
CA PHE A 82 11.45 0.21 13.18
C PHE A 82 12.49 0.50 14.27
N PRO A 83 12.13 0.89 15.50
CA PRO A 83 13.12 1.02 16.58
C PRO A 83 13.94 -0.26 16.82
N GLY A 84 13.38 -1.43 16.51
CA GLY A 84 14.03 -2.73 16.70
C GLY A 84 14.47 -3.44 15.43
N HIS A 85 14.07 -3.00 14.24
CA HIS A 85 14.28 -3.77 13.00
C HIS A 85 14.70 -2.88 11.81
N PHE A 86 15.96 -2.45 11.72
CA PHE A 86 16.99 -2.45 12.76
C PHE A 86 17.38 -0.99 13.05
N PRO A 87 17.91 -0.66 14.24
CA PRO A 87 18.20 0.73 14.64
C PRO A 87 18.90 1.58 13.57
N ASP A 88 19.96 1.04 12.93
CA ASP A 88 20.74 1.75 11.91
C ASP A 88 20.27 1.48 10.47
N ARG A 89 19.30 0.59 10.30
CA ARG A 89 18.81 0.16 8.99
C ARG A 89 17.33 -0.24 9.09
N PRO A 90 16.41 0.73 9.07
CA PRO A 90 14.97 0.47 9.20
C PRO A 90 14.47 -0.33 7.99
N ILE A 91 14.15 -1.61 8.21
CA ILE A 91 13.60 -2.53 7.21
C ILE A 91 12.29 -3.07 7.76
N MET A 92 11.21 -3.06 6.98
CA MET A 92 9.95 -3.68 7.42
C MET A 92 10.19 -5.20 7.61
N PRO A 93 9.87 -5.78 8.77
CA PRO A 93 10.00 -7.22 8.98
C PRO A 93 9.18 -7.98 7.94
N GLY A 94 9.78 -8.97 7.27
CA GLY A 94 9.10 -9.70 6.20
C GLY A 94 7.80 -10.39 6.64
N VAL A 95 7.78 -10.88 7.87
CA VAL A 95 6.57 -11.46 8.49
C VAL A 95 5.41 -10.47 8.61
N LEU A 96 5.67 -9.16 8.73
CA LEU A 96 4.61 -8.16 8.74
C LEU A 96 4.06 -7.86 7.35
N MET A 97 4.84 -8.11 6.28
CA MET A 97 4.30 -8.09 4.91
C MET A 97 3.34 -9.26 4.69
N ILE A 98 3.66 -10.44 5.24
CA ILE A 98 2.78 -11.61 5.23
C ILE A 98 1.49 -11.30 5.99
N GLU A 99 1.59 -10.77 7.21
CA GLU A 99 0.46 -10.39 8.04
C GLU A 99 -0.45 -9.37 7.31
N ALA A 100 0.13 -8.30 6.77
CA ALA A 100 -0.61 -7.27 6.04
C ALA A 100 -1.33 -7.84 4.80
N MET A 101 -0.68 -8.76 4.08
CA MET A 101 -1.32 -9.50 2.98
C MET A 101 -2.49 -10.36 3.48
N ALA A 102 -2.34 -11.11 4.58
CA ALA A 102 -3.44 -11.90 5.10
C ALA A 102 -4.62 -11.05 5.58
N GLN A 103 -4.37 -9.88 6.17
CA GLN A 103 -5.42 -8.91 6.51
C GLN A 103 -6.17 -8.44 5.25
N ALA A 104 -5.46 -8.14 4.16
CA ALA A 104 -6.09 -7.85 2.87
C ALA A 104 -6.92 -9.03 2.35
N GLY A 105 -6.45 -10.27 2.55
CA GLY A 105 -7.22 -11.48 2.25
C GLY A 105 -8.48 -11.60 3.10
N GLY A 106 -8.38 -11.28 4.39
CA GLY A 106 -9.51 -11.21 5.32
C GLY A 106 -10.58 -10.23 4.86
N ILE A 107 -10.18 -9.05 4.34
CA ILE A 107 -11.12 -8.08 3.74
C ILE A 107 -11.91 -8.71 2.58
N ALA A 108 -11.27 -9.53 1.73
CA ALA A 108 -11.96 -10.24 0.66
C ALA A 108 -12.98 -11.26 1.19
N MET A 109 -12.68 -11.92 2.30
CA MET A 109 -13.42 -13.10 2.77
C MET A 109 -14.43 -12.85 3.90
N LEU A 110 -14.29 -11.79 4.70
CA LEU A 110 -15.14 -11.49 5.88
C LEU A 110 -16.47 -10.82 5.56
N GLN A 111 -16.85 -10.84 4.30
CA GLN A 111 -17.93 -10.01 3.79
C GLN A 111 -19.24 -10.76 3.96
N PRO A 112 -20.36 -10.08 4.32
CA PRO A 112 -21.64 -10.74 4.56
C PRO A 112 -22.06 -11.70 3.45
N GLU A 113 -21.88 -11.27 2.21
CA GLU A 113 -22.19 -12.01 0.98
C GLU A 113 -21.30 -13.26 0.73
N VAL A 114 -20.15 -13.35 1.40
CA VAL A 114 -19.24 -14.51 1.35
C VAL A 114 -19.54 -15.52 2.48
N GLY A 115 -20.45 -15.16 3.39
CA GLY A 115 -20.72 -15.89 4.63
C GLY A 115 -19.94 -15.35 5.84
N GLY A 116 -19.28 -14.19 5.69
CA GLY A 116 -18.73 -13.42 6.79
C GLY A 116 -19.79 -12.53 7.48
N GLY A 117 -19.38 -11.63 8.36
CA GLY A 117 -20.28 -10.57 8.88
C GLY A 117 -20.90 -10.74 10.27
N SER A 118 -20.69 -11.86 11.00
CA SER A 118 -20.80 -11.78 12.46
C SER A 118 -19.57 -11.06 13.00
N GLN A 119 -19.75 -10.20 14.02
CA GLN A 119 -18.66 -9.46 14.67
C GLN A 119 -17.57 -10.39 15.25
N ASP A 120 -17.87 -11.68 15.35
CA ASP A 120 -17.00 -12.71 15.89
C ASP A 120 -16.32 -13.58 14.81
N ASN A 121 -16.57 -13.33 13.53
CA ASN A 121 -15.89 -14.04 12.44
C ASN A 121 -14.46 -13.54 12.32
N ASN A 122 -13.54 -14.28 12.94
CA ASN A 122 -12.11 -14.07 12.80
C ASN A 122 -11.54 -15.06 11.77
N PHE A 123 -10.64 -14.57 10.92
CA PHE A 123 -9.75 -15.44 10.15
C PHE A 123 -8.46 -15.67 10.92
N PHE A 124 -8.10 -16.94 11.07
CA PHE A 124 -6.83 -17.36 11.63
C PHE A 124 -5.93 -17.92 10.54
N PHE A 125 -4.64 -17.70 10.66
CA PHE A 125 -3.65 -18.39 9.84
C PHE A 125 -3.69 -19.89 10.13
N ALA A 126 -4.00 -20.69 9.09
CA ALA A 126 -3.88 -22.14 9.12
C ALA A 126 -2.54 -22.61 8.55
N GLY A 127 -1.94 -21.83 7.65
CA GLY A 127 -0.61 -22.12 7.10
C GLY A 127 -0.23 -21.17 5.99
N ILE A 128 1.05 -21.16 5.65
CA ILE A 128 1.62 -20.35 4.58
C ILE A 128 2.63 -21.24 3.84
N ASP A 129 2.64 -21.16 2.51
CA ASP A 129 3.56 -21.92 1.67
C ASP A 129 4.20 -21.02 0.60
N LYS A 130 5.34 -21.46 0.05
CA LYS A 130 6.06 -20.83 -1.07
C LYS A 130 6.36 -19.33 -0.89
N VAL A 131 6.52 -18.87 0.35
CA VAL A 131 6.87 -17.46 0.60
C VAL A 131 8.24 -17.16 0.03
N ARG A 132 8.34 -16.03 -0.68
CA ARG A 132 9.60 -15.46 -1.16
C ARG A 132 9.66 -13.98 -0.84
N PHE A 133 10.65 -13.57 -0.07
CA PHE A 133 11.04 -12.17 0.10
C PHE A 133 12.10 -11.83 -0.94
N ARG A 134 11.78 -10.92 -1.86
CA ARG A 134 12.61 -10.62 -3.03
C ARG A 134 13.48 -9.39 -2.83
N LYS A 135 12.96 -8.37 -2.13
CA LYS A 135 13.64 -7.10 -1.84
C LYS A 135 13.23 -6.60 -0.46
N PRO A 136 14.11 -5.87 0.25
CA PRO A 136 13.73 -5.19 1.47
C PRO A 136 12.71 -4.09 1.16
N VAL A 137 11.78 -3.87 2.09
CA VAL A 137 10.85 -2.74 2.11
C VAL A 137 11.30 -1.82 3.24
N ILE A 138 11.35 -0.51 2.98
CA ILE A 138 11.91 0.49 3.89
C ILE A 138 10.89 1.59 4.21
N ALA A 139 11.20 2.40 5.22
CA ALA A 139 10.40 3.60 5.50
C ALA A 139 10.34 4.53 4.27
N GLY A 140 9.14 5.01 3.95
CA GLY A 140 8.83 5.80 2.76
C GLY A 140 8.19 5.01 1.62
N ASP A 141 8.25 3.67 1.66
CA ASP A 141 7.63 2.83 0.63
C ASP A 141 6.10 2.77 0.79
N THR A 142 5.41 2.68 -0.35
CA THR A 142 4.01 2.25 -0.41
C THR A 142 3.97 0.79 -0.84
N LEU A 143 3.61 -0.09 0.09
CA LEU A 143 3.44 -1.52 -0.15
C LEU A 143 2.03 -1.79 -0.69
N VAL A 144 1.94 -2.15 -1.97
CA VAL A 144 0.69 -2.50 -2.65
C VAL A 144 0.54 -4.02 -2.67
N MET A 145 -0.52 -4.54 -2.07
CA MET A 145 -0.69 -5.96 -1.78
C MET A 145 -1.95 -6.48 -2.48
N ARG A 146 -1.81 -7.48 -3.35
CA ARG A 146 -2.95 -8.19 -3.95
C ARG A 146 -3.09 -9.56 -3.31
N MET A 147 -4.29 -9.86 -2.85
CA MET A 147 -4.72 -11.20 -2.46
C MET A 147 -5.79 -11.70 -3.41
N THR A 148 -5.69 -12.96 -3.83
CA THR A 148 -6.66 -13.60 -4.71
C THR A 148 -7.02 -14.98 -4.18
N LEU A 149 -8.31 -15.26 -4.03
CA LEU A 149 -8.83 -16.54 -3.63
C LEU A 149 -8.54 -17.57 -4.73
N VAL A 150 -7.85 -18.64 -4.37
CA VAL A 150 -7.62 -19.80 -5.24
C VAL A 150 -8.71 -20.84 -5.03
N LYS A 151 -9.08 -21.11 -3.77
CA LYS A 151 -10.09 -22.11 -3.42
C LYS A 151 -10.71 -21.81 -2.07
N PHE A 152 -12.03 -21.87 -1.98
CA PHE A 152 -12.74 -21.77 -0.71
C PHE A 152 -13.52 -23.05 -0.40
N GLN A 153 -13.23 -23.65 0.75
CA GLN A 153 -13.91 -24.82 1.28
C GLN A 153 -14.89 -24.40 2.37
N LYS A 154 -16.08 -23.95 1.96
CA LYS A 154 -17.11 -23.39 2.87
C LYS A 154 -17.39 -24.25 4.09
N ARG A 155 -17.49 -25.57 3.94
CA ARG A 155 -17.75 -26.53 5.04
C ARG A 155 -16.73 -26.41 6.19
N PHE A 156 -15.49 -26.07 5.89
CA PHE A 156 -14.40 -25.98 6.86
C PHE A 156 -13.97 -24.54 7.13
N GLY A 157 -14.64 -23.54 6.54
CA GLY A 157 -14.21 -22.14 6.59
C GLY A 157 -12.81 -21.89 6.02
N LEU A 158 -12.25 -22.82 5.23
CA LEU A 158 -10.85 -22.78 4.79
C LEU A 158 -10.71 -22.10 3.43
N ALA A 159 -10.02 -20.97 3.40
CA ALA A 159 -9.68 -20.22 2.20
C ALA A 159 -8.20 -20.41 1.87
N LYS A 160 -7.91 -20.91 0.66
CA LYS A 160 -6.59 -20.87 0.06
C LYS A 160 -6.49 -19.66 -0.85
N MET A 161 -5.47 -18.84 -0.66
CA MET A 161 -5.25 -17.60 -1.42
C MET A 161 -3.81 -17.52 -1.94
N GLU A 162 -3.61 -16.77 -3.00
CA GLU A 162 -2.30 -16.31 -3.48
C GLU A 162 -2.14 -14.84 -3.14
N GLY A 163 -0.94 -14.47 -2.66
CA GLY A 163 -0.59 -13.12 -2.28
C GLY A 163 0.65 -12.62 -3.02
N LYS A 164 0.60 -11.37 -3.47
CA LYS A 164 1.74 -10.65 -4.06
C LYS A 164 1.78 -9.22 -3.56
N ALA A 165 2.94 -8.77 -3.11
CA ALA A 165 3.18 -7.42 -2.64
C ALA A 165 4.25 -6.71 -3.51
N TYR A 166 4.00 -5.44 -3.81
CA TYR A 166 4.81 -4.62 -4.70
C TYR A 166 5.18 -3.29 -4.05
N VAL A 167 6.34 -2.77 -4.41
CA VAL A 167 6.72 -1.37 -4.20
C VAL A 167 7.02 -0.78 -5.58
N GLY A 168 6.22 0.22 -5.98
CA GLY A 168 6.18 0.67 -7.37
C GLY A 168 5.91 -0.50 -8.33
N GLY A 169 6.80 -0.73 -9.29
CA GLY A 169 6.71 -1.86 -10.24
C GLY A 169 7.44 -3.14 -9.80
N SER A 170 8.08 -3.16 -8.62
CA SER A 170 8.89 -4.30 -8.17
C SER A 170 8.09 -5.24 -7.25
N LEU A 171 8.06 -6.53 -7.58
CA LEU A 171 7.56 -7.57 -6.66
C LEU A 171 8.55 -7.74 -5.50
N VAL A 172 8.08 -7.51 -4.26
CA VAL A 172 8.91 -7.54 -3.04
C VAL A 172 8.61 -8.75 -2.16
N CYS A 173 7.38 -9.26 -2.17
CA CYS A 173 6.98 -10.45 -1.44
C CYS A 173 5.88 -11.21 -2.21
N GLU A 174 5.87 -12.54 -2.13
CA GLU A 174 4.76 -13.37 -2.60
C GLU A 174 4.63 -14.65 -1.77
N GLY A 175 3.49 -15.32 -1.85
CA GLY A 175 3.27 -16.60 -1.20
C GLY A 175 1.85 -17.15 -1.38
N GLU A 176 1.63 -18.36 -0.89
CA GLU A 176 0.32 -19.00 -0.77
C GLU A 176 -0.12 -18.99 0.69
N PHE A 177 -1.38 -18.64 0.94
CA PHE A 177 -1.94 -18.41 2.27
C PHE A 177 -3.12 -19.35 2.49
N MET A 178 -3.16 -20.00 3.64
CA MET A 178 -4.31 -20.76 4.11
C MET A 178 -4.85 -20.08 5.35
N MET A 179 -6.11 -19.64 5.26
CA MET A 179 -6.79 -18.98 6.35
C MET A 179 -8.07 -19.74 6.69
N VAL A 180 -8.39 -19.85 7.96
CA VAL A 180 -9.60 -20.50 8.44
C VAL A 180 -10.48 -19.50 9.14
N SER A 181 -11.74 -19.38 8.70
CA SER A 181 -12.76 -18.65 9.43
C SER A 181 -13.21 -19.50 10.61
N ALA A 182 -13.02 -19.02 11.83
CA ALA A 182 -13.69 -19.59 12.99
C ALA A 182 -14.96 -18.78 13.24
N ALA A 183 -16.12 -19.43 13.13
CA ALA A 183 -17.33 -18.89 13.73
C ALA A 183 -17.25 -19.21 15.23
N SER A 184 -17.37 -18.19 16.09
CA SER A 184 -17.63 -18.46 17.51
C SER A 184 -18.95 -19.21 17.62
N SER A 185 -18.92 -20.36 18.28
CA SER A 185 -20.09 -21.14 18.68
C SER A 185 -21.06 -20.35 19.54
#